data_AF-A0A956DTU8-F1
#
_entry.id   AF-A0A956DTU8-F1
#
_cell.length_a   1.000
_cell.length_b   1.000
_cell.length_c   1.000
_cell.angle_alpha   90.00
_cell.angle_beta   90.00
_cell.angle_gamma   90.00
#
_symmetry.space_group_name_H-M   'P 1'
#
loop_
_entity.id
_entity.type
_entity.pdbx_description
1 polymer ?
#
loop_
_entity_poly.entity_id
_entity_poly.type
_entity_poly.pdbx_seq_one_letter_code
_entity_poly.pdbx_strand_id
1 'polypeptide(L)'
;SLAAIREQAEQGTSLQFDDAVPAELGAICQRALAPDPAARFESVLAFRRALDDYLEHREAHALAGEGREALERLELAEDDREVHRLHAEATFAFDAALERWSGLTAAAEGRARAHEVLLDHALRHEDLPLAERLRPEVDESRHGAIDALAARVAEREEELERLRVRAEGQNWETVARPLGNTFVVGGILGGANALLSQHLLRSKEPEAFIYFGGSWLMLTILIGLVAIHFLRRGLPKRVAPRVLGTWAAVASGNLLLGVVDVAAGREPFSTSYASALMIGIGFASMAMQTRFWLLGPAVLWAGGAIALSPTSSPPQQAMVFGGLWVATMVGVGIALRAGATLEPKADGRDEPRAGQTSPP
;
A
#
# COMPACT_ATOMS: atom_id res chain seq x y z
N SER A 1 18.17 56.71 27.27
CA SER A 1 19.00 57.30 28.36
C SER A 1 18.06 57.92 29.39
N LEU A 2 18.44 58.00 30.68
CA LEU A 2 17.62 58.63 31.72
C LEU A 2 17.20 60.07 31.40
N ALA A 3 18.05 60.81 30.66
CA ALA A 3 17.74 62.16 30.20
C ALA A 3 16.59 62.17 29.17
N ALA A 4 16.54 61.21 28.25
CA ALA A 4 15.47 61.09 27.25
C ALA A 4 14.12 60.72 27.88
N ILE A 5 14.10 59.83 28.88
CA ILE A 5 12.88 59.47 29.62
C ILE A 5 12.35 60.67 30.40
N ARG A 6 13.26 61.44 31.02
CA ARG A 6 12.89 62.67 31.73
C ARG A 6 12.33 63.74 30.77
N GLU A 7 12.95 63.92 29.62
CA GLU A 7 12.50 64.86 28.59
C GLU A 7 11.10 64.47 28.06
N GLN A 8 10.84 63.18 27.81
CA GLN A 8 9.51 62.68 27.43
C GLN A 8 8.45 62.94 28.52
N ALA A 9 8.80 62.73 29.79
CA ALA A 9 7.91 63.02 30.92
C ALA A 9 7.60 64.52 31.04
N GLU A 10 8.59 65.39 30.84
CA GLU A 10 8.42 66.85 30.85
C GLU A 10 7.55 67.34 29.67
N GLN A 11 7.60 66.66 28.52
CA GLN A 11 6.79 66.95 27.35
C GLN A 11 5.37 66.36 27.42
N GLY A 12 5.02 65.62 28.48
CA GLY A 12 3.71 64.99 28.64
C GLY A 12 3.42 63.87 27.63
N THR A 13 4.46 63.31 27.01
CA THR A 13 4.34 62.24 26.01
C THR A 13 4.40 60.87 26.70
N SER A 14 3.75 59.84 26.14
CA SER A 14 3.83 58.48 26.67
C SER A 14 5.29 58.01 26.74
N LEU A 15 5.72 57.53 27.90
CA LEU A 15 7.09 57.04 28.09
C LEU A 15 7.30 55.76 27.29
N GLN A 16 8.29 55.77 26.41
CA GLN A 16 8.71 54.57 25.68
C GLN A 16 9.91 53.95 26.39
N PHE A 17 9.71 52.71 26.86
CA PHE A 17 10.79 51.90 27.40
C PHE A 17 11.33 50.97 26.31
N ASP A 18 12.59 50.60 26.45
CA ASP A 18 13.21 49.56 25.64
C ASP A 18 12.63 48.18 25.98
N ASP A 19 12.74 47.22 25.07
CA ASP A 19 12.23 45.84 25.21
C ASP A 19 12.90 45.11 26.39
N ALA A 20 14.07 45.59 26.83
CA ALA A 20 14.76 45.12 28.03
C ALA A 20 14.01 45.44 29.35
N VAL A 21 13.03 46.36 29.36
CA VAL A 21 12.23 46.68 30.54
C VAL A 21 10.96 45.85 30.54
N PRO A 22 10.72 44.99 31.55
CA PRO A 22 9.49 44.21 31.63
C PRO A 22 8.25 45.10 31.58
N ALA A 23 7.27 44.72 30.76
CA ALA A 23 6.08 45.53 30.47
C ALA A 23 5.35 46.00 31.74
N GLU A 24 5.27 45.15 32.77
CA GLU A 24 4.65 45.50 34.05
C GLU A 24 5.43 46.58 34.82
N LEU A 25 6.75 46.47 34.87
CA LEU A 25 7.61 47.51 35.46
C LEU A 25 7.50 48.82 34.67
N GLY A 26 7.46 48.72 33.33
CA GLY A 26 7.19 49.86 32.46
C GLY A 26 5.84 50.52 32.75
N ALA A 27 4.78 49.74 32.93
CA ALA A 27 3.45 50.23 33.28
C ALA A 27 3.40 50.90 34.67
N ILE A 28 4.10 50.33 35.66
CA ILE A 28 4.29 50.94 36.98
C ILE A 28 4.99 52.30 36.84
N CYS A 29 6.07 52.38 36.06
CA CYS A 29 6.79 53.63 35.81
C CYS A 29 5.93 54.66 35.05
N GLN A 30 5.21 54.25 34.00
CA GLN A 30 4.29 55.10 33.24
C GLN A 30 3.21 55.67 34.15
N ARG A 31 2.57 54.84 34.98
CA ARG A 31 1.53 55.29 35.91
C ARG A 31 2.10 56.24 36.96
N ALA A 32 3.27 55.96 37.51
CA ALA A 32 3.92 56.84 38.49
C ALA A 32 4.25 58.24 37.90
N LEU A 33 4.55 58.30 36.61
CA LEU A 33 4.96 59.50 35.89
C LEU A 33 3.86 60.12 35.01
N ALA A 34 2.60 59.68 35.15
CA ALA A 34 1.50 60.15 34.32
C ALA A 34 1.35 61.70 34.37
N PRO A 35 1.09 62.40 33.24
CA PRO A 35 0.98 63.86 33.24
C PRO A 35 -0.16 64.37 34.13
N ASP A 36 -1.30 63.68 34.07
CA ASP A 36 -2.45 63.91 34.95
C ASP A 36 -2.18 63.31 36.35
N PRO A 37 -2.16 64.13 37.43
CA PRO A 37 -2.01 63.62 38.79
C PRO A 37 -3.08 62.61 39.21
N ALA A 38 -4.31 62.70 38.67
CA ALA A 38 -5.39 61.77 39.00
C ALA A 38 -5.17 60.37 38.39
N ALA A 39 -4.37 60.27 37.32
CA ALA A 39 -4.00 59.00 36.71
C ALA A 39 -2.82 58.30 37.41
N ARG A 40 -2.16 58.98 38.36
CA ARG A 40 -1.02 58.41 39.12
C ARG A 40 -1.48 57.42 40.18
N PHE A 41 -0.51 56.84 40.89
CA PHE A 41 -0.81 56.14 42.14
C PHE A 41 -1.35 57.13 43.17
N GLU A 42 -2.44 56.74 43.84
CA GLU A 42 -3.13 57.55 44.85
C GLU A 42 -2.20 57.99 46.00
N SER A 43 -1.19 57.16 46.31
CA SER A 43 -0.22 57.44 47.35
C SER A 43 1.13 56.81 47.06
N VAL A 44 2.17 57.31 47.73
CA VAL A 44 3.51 56.70 47.73
C VAL A 44 3.46 55.23 48.20
N LEU A 45 2.56 54.92 49.13
CA LEU A 45 2.37 53.54 49.61
C LEU A 45 1.79 52.65 48.52
N ALA A 46 0.84 53.14 47.72
CA ALA A 46 0.29 52.39 46.59
C ALA A 46 1.34 52.12 45.51
N PHE A 47 2.21 53.09 45.22
CA PHE A 47 3.34 52.90 44.32
C PHE A 47 4.35 51.88 44.87
N ARG A 48 4.71 51.99 46.15
CA ARG A 48 5.63 51.04 46.80
C ARG A 48 5.08 49.63 46.78
N ARG A 49 3.78 49.44 47.07
CA ARG A 49 3.14 48.11 46.99
C ARG A 49 3.24 47.53 45.59
N ALA A 50 2.93 48.31 44.55
CA ALA A 50 3.05 47.84 43.17
C ALA A 50 4.50 47.41 42.82
N LEU A 51 5.51 48.13 43.33
CA LEU A 51 6.91 47.73 43.17
C LEU A 51 7.28 46.48 43.98
N ASP A 52 6.82 46.39 45.24
CA ASP A 52 7.08 45.23 46.10
C ASP A 52 6.43 43.97 45.49
N ASP A 53 5.21 44.07 44.98
CA ASP A 53 4.48 43.01 44.27
C ASP A 53 5.27 42.56 43.01
N TYR A 54 5.73 43.51 42.18
CA TYR A 54 6.57 43.19 41.03
C TYR A 54 7.89 42.52 41.43
N LEU A 55 8.56 43.03 42.47
CA LEU A 55 9.83 42.47 42.95
C LEU A 55 9.67 41.06 43.50
N GLU A 56 8.52 40.74 44.10
CA GLU A 56 8.16 39.40 44.56
C GLU A 56 8.01 38.40 43.40
N HIS A 57 7.56 38.87 42.24
CA HIS A 57 7.28 38.04 41.06
C HIS A 57 8.26 38.21 39.89
N ARG A 58 9.33 39.01 40.05
CA ARG A 58 10.30 39.32 38.98
C ARG A 58 10.90 38.07 38.30
N GLU A 59 11.09 36.98 39.05
CA GLU A 59 11.63 35.72 38.54
C GLU A 59 10.64 35.05 37.57
N ALA A 60 9.34 35.08 37.87
CA ALA A 60 8.30 34.57 36.99
C ALA A 60 8.26 35.38 35.67
N HIS A 61 8.43 36.70 35.73
CA HIS A 61 8.53 37.53 34.54
C HIS A 61 9.75 37.21 33.68
N ALA A 62 10.90 36.95 34.30
CA ALA A 62 12.12 36.58 33.58
C ALA A 62 11.93 35.26 32.81
N LEU A 63 11.38 34.23 33.47
CA LEU A 63 11.06 32.94 32.85
C LEU A 63 10.04 33.09 31.70
N ALA A 64 9.00 33.91 31.88
CA ALA A 64 8.05 34.19 30.81
C ALA A 64 8.69 34.95 29.63
N GLY A 65 9.73 35.75 29.89
CA GLY A 65 10.56 36.37 28.84
C GLY A 65 11.32 35.33 28.03
N GLU A 66 12.02 34.40 28.69
CA GLU A 66 12.73 33.29 28.02
C GLU A 66 11.76 32.43 27.17
N GLY A 67 10.56 32.14 27.70
CA GLY A 67 9.52 31.43 26.97
C GLY A 67 9.05 32.16 25.72
N ARG A 68 8.96 33.50 25.77
CA ARG A 68 8.59 34.32 24.61
C ARG A 68 9.68 34.30 23.54
N GLU A 69 10.94 34.42 23.91
CA GLU A 69 12.06 34.32 22.95
C GLU A 69 12.13 32.94 22.28
N ALA A 70 11.82 31.87 23.02
CA ALA A 70 11.69 30.52 22.45
C ALA A 70 10.47 30.40 21.52
N LEU A 71 9.34 31.01 21.88
CA LEU A 71 8.13 31.06 21.05
C LEU A 71 8.34 31.83 19.74
N GLU A 72 9.00 32.98 19.77
CA GLU A 72 9.32 33.74 18.56
C GLU A 72 10.21 32.94 17.60
N ARG A 73 11.19 32.21 18.14
CA ARG A 73 12.00 31.27 17.35
C ARG A 73 11.16 30.11 16.81
N LEU A 74 10.23 29.58 17.62
CA LEU A 74 9.33 28.49 17.23
C LEU A 74 8.44 28.88 16.04
N GLU A 75 7.92 30.10 16.03
CA GLU A 75 7.07 30.61 14.94
C GLU A 75 7.82 30.73 13.60
N LEU A 76 9.15 30.84 13.64
CA LEU A 76 10.01 30.93 12.46
C LEU A 76 10.65 29.59 12.08
N ALA A 77 10.50 28.55 12.91
CA ALA A 77 11.14 27.27 12.69
C ALA A 77 10.42 26.45 11.59
N GLU A 78 11.21 25.93 10.66
CA GLU A 78 10.72 25.05 9.59
C GLU A 78 11.10 23.58 9.80
N ASP A 79 12.21 23.30 10.50
CA ASP A 79 12.70 21.94 10.75
C ASP A 79 11.93 21.27 11.91
N ASP A 80 11.44 20.05 11.69
CA ASP A 80 10.64 19.29 12.67
C ASP A 80 11.34 19.17 14.03
N ARG A 81 12.65 18.90 14.04
CA ARG A 81 13.38 18.72 15.31
C ARG A 81 13.52 20.03 16.05
N GLU A 82 13.77 21.11 15.31
CA GLU A 82 13.84 22.45 15.88
C GLU A 82 12.48 22.89 16.44
N VAL A 83 11.39 22.67 15.70
CA VAL A 83 10.01 22.94 16.15
C VAL A 83 9.72 22.22 17.47
N HIS A 84 10.01 20.92 17.57
CA HIS A 84 9.77 20.17 18.80
C HIS A 84 10.64 20.65 19.97
N ARG A 85 11.92 20.97 19.71
CA ARG A 85 12.84 21.47 20.73
C ARG A 85 12.39 22.84 21.27
N LEU A 86 12.06 23.77 20.39
CA LEU A 86 11.65 25.12 20.75
C LEU A 86 10.28 25.14 21.42
N HIS A 87 9.36 24.26 21.00
CA HIS A 87 8.09 24.06 21.71
C HIS A 87 8.34 23.62 23.16
N ALA A 88 9.16 22.59 23.36
CA ALA A 88 9.48 22.10 24.71
C ALA A 88 10.17 23.17 25.58
N GLU A 89 11.09 23.94 24.99
CA GLU A 89 11.78 25.07 25.64
C GLU A 89 10.79 26.15 26.07
N ALA A 90 9.91 26.58 25.15
CA ALA A 90 8.90 27.61 25.43
C ALA A 90 7.90 27.16 26.50
N THR A 91 7.32 25.96 26.38
CA THR A 91 6.34 25.46 27.36
C THR A 91 6.97 25.28 28.73
N PHE A 92 8.20 24.76 28.81
CA PHE A 92 8.91 24.61 30.07
C PHE A 92 9.09 25.95 30.79
N ALA A 93 9.52 26.98 30.06
CA ALA A 93 9.72 28.32 30.63
C ALA A 93 8.39 28.94 31.10
N PHE A 94 7.31 28.81 30.32
CA PHE A 94 5.99 29.29 30.73
C PHE A 94 5.40 28.52 31.91
N ASP A 95 5.57 27.19 31.96
CA ASP A 95 5.12 26.36 33.08
C ASP A 95 5.87 26.75 34.36
N ALA A 96 7.19 26.90 34.30
CA ALA A 96 8.00 27.36 35.44
C ALA A 96 7.58 28.76 35.92
N ALA A 97 7.22 29.67 35.00
CA ALA A 97 6.70 30.99 35.34
C ALA A 97 5.35 30.90 36.07
N LEU A 98 4.43 30.05 35.58
CA LEU A 98 3.09 29.84 36.15
C LEU A 98 3.13 29.10 37.49
N GLU A 99 4.09 28.19 37.71
CA GLU A 99 4.33 27.57 39.01
C GLU A 99 4.76 28.61 40.05
N ARG A 100 5.58 29.58 39.65
CA ARG A 100 6.05 30.66 40.52
C ARG A 100 4.98 31.72 40.77
N TRP A 101 4.18 32.03 39.75
CA TRP A 101 3.04 32.93 39.82
C TRP A 101 1.93 32.54 38.83
N SER A 102 0.90 31.87 39.34
CA SER A 102 -0.21 31.35 38.53
C SER A 102 -1.12 32.44 37.92
N GLY A 103 -1.01 33.68 38.41
CA GLY A 103 -1.76 34.83 37.89
C GLY A 103 -1.10 35.53 36.71
N LEU A 104 0.07 35.07 36.24
CA LEU A 104 0.79 35.70 35.13
C LEU A 104 0.12 35.38 33.78
N THR A 105 -0.87 36.19 33.39
CA THR A 105 -1.63 36.02 32.14
C THR A 105 -0.74 35.88 30.91
N ALA A 106 0.36 36.64 30.83
CA ALA A 106 1.30 36.60 29.71
C ALA A 106 1.95 35.21 29.52
N ALA A 107 2.20 34.46 30.61
CA ALA A 107 2.75 33.11 30.53
C ALA A 107 1.68 32.09 30.11
N ALA A 108 0.45 32.24 30.60
CA ALA A 108 -0.68 31.39 30.18
C ALA A 108 -1.00 31.56 28.69
N GLU A 109 -1.06 32.81 28.20
CA GLU A 109 -1.28 33.12 26.78
C GLU A 109 -0.11 32.63 25.92
N GLY A 110 1.13 32.85 26.36
CA GLY A 110 2.32 32.37 25.65
C GLY A 110 2.36 30.85 25.52
N ARG A 111 1.99 30.12 26.58
CA ARG A 111 1.90 28.65 26.54
C ARG A 111 0.82 28.17 25.59
N ALA A 112 -0.38 28.75 25.67
CA ALA A 112 -1.48 28.44 24.74
C ALA A 112 -1.04 28.67 23.29
N ARG A 113 -0.37 29.80 23.01
CA ARG A 113 0.17 30.13 21.70
C ARG A 113 1.22 29.12 21.22
N ALA A 114 2.12 28.66 22.10
CA ALA A 114 3.10 27.63 21.75
C ALA A 114 2.42 26.31 21.33
N HIS A 115 1.35 25.90 22.02
CA HIS A 115 0.55 24.73 21.63
C HIS A 115 -0.15 24.92 20.29
N GLU A 116 -0.69 26.11 20.01
CA GLU A 116 -1.29 26.42 18.70
C GLU A 116 -0.28 26.30 17.56
N VAL A 117 0.93 26.84 17.73
CA VAL A 117 1.98 26.77 16.69
C VAL A 117 2.40 25.32 16.44
N LEU A 118 2.54 24.50 17.48
CA LEU A 118 2.83 23.07 17.31
C LEU A 118 1.66 22.31 16.67
N LEU A 119 0.41 22.69 16.98
CA LEU A 119 -0.76 22.12 16.33
C LEU A 119 -0.79 22.49 14.84
N ASP A 120 -0.52 23.73 14.47
CA ASP A 120 -0.42 24.15 13.07
C ASP A 120 0.66 23.35 12.33
N HIS A 121 1.80 23.09 12.98
CA HIS A 121 2.83 22.21 12.44
C HIS A 121 2.33 20.76 12.24
N ALA A 122 1.66 20.18 13.24
CA ALA A 122 1.09 18.83 13.17
C ALA A 122 0.06 18.70 12.04
N LEU A 123 -0.83 19.70 11.89
CA LEU A 123 -1.83 19.72 10.83
C LEU A 123 -1.20 19.83 9.44
N ARG A 124 -0.14 20.63 9.28
CA ARG A 124 0.61 20.75 8.01
C ARG A 124 1.30 19.44 7.61
N HIS A 125 1.82 18.69 8.57
CA HIS A 125 2.52 17.43 8.35
C HIS A 125 1.60 16.20 8.43
N GLU A 126 0.29 16.43 8.60
CA GLU A 126 -0.73 15.40 8.75
C GLU A 126 -0.42 14.38 9.88
N ASP A 127 0.27 14.84 10.94
CA ASP A 127 0.59 14.05 12.13
C ASP A 127 -0.61 14.00 13.08
N LEU A 128 -1.55 13.09 12.78
CA LEU A 128 -2.75 12.89 13.58
C LEU A 128 -2.46 12.52 15.05
N PRO A 129 -1.52 11.59 15.37
CA PRO A 129 -1.17 11.29 16.76
C PRO A 129 -0.74 12.52 17.56
N LEU A 130 0.08 13.40 16.97
CA LEU A 130 0.51 14.64 17.61
C LEU A 130 -0.66 15.62 17.80
N ALA A 131 -1.49 15.80 16.76
CA ALA A 131 -2.64 16.69 16.81
C ALA A 131 -3.65 16.26 17.90
N GLU A 132 -3.93 14.95 18.02
CA GLU A 132 -4.81 14.41 19.07
C GLU A 132 -4.22 14.59 20.47
N ARG A 133 -2.90 14.46 20.64
CA ARG A 133 -2.24 14.73 21.92
C ARG A 133 -2.37 16.18 22.35
N LEU A 134 -2.42 17.12 21.41
CA LEU A 134 -2.57 18.56 21.67
C LEU A 134 -4.02 19.00 21.87
N ARG A 135 -5.01 18.16 21.53
CA ARG A 135 -6.45 18.46 21.69
C ARG A 135 -6.82 19.06 23.06
N PRO A 136 -6.36 18.56 24.21
CA PRO A 136 -6.71 19.14 25.52
C PRO A 136 -6.02 20.48 25.82
N GLU A 137 -4.94 20.82 25.11
CA GLU A 137 -4.12 22.01 25.38
C GLU A 137 -4.48 23.22 24.50
N VAL A 138 -5.36 23.02 23.51
CA VAL A 138 -5.76 24.05 22.54
C VAL A 138 -7.25 24.40 22.68
N ASP A 139 -7.60 25.58 22.20
CA ASP A 139 -8.99 26.06 22.20
C ASP A 139 -9.95 25.15 21.41
N GLU A 140 -11.19 25.04 21.87
CA GLU A 140 -12.23 24.20 21.26
C GLU A 140 -12.48 24.55 19.78
N SER A 141 -12.28 25.81 19.38
CA SER A 141 -12.41 26.25 17.97
C SER A 141 -11.46 25.49 17.02
N ARG A 142 -10.36 24.94 17.54
CA ARG A 142 -9.35 24.19 16.78
C ARG A 142 -9.69 22.70 16.65
N HIS A 143 -10.60 22.17 17.46
CA HIS A 143 -10.93 20.73 17.44
C HIS A 143 -11.49 20.27 16.09
N GLY A 144 -12.25 21.13 15.40
CA GLY A 144 -12.76 20.82 14.06
C GLY A 144 -11.65 20.58 13.02
N ALA A 145 -10.48 21.21 13.15
CA ALA A 145 -9.35 20.98 12.26
C ALA A 145 -8.70 19.60 12.52
N ILE A 146 -8.64 19.17 13.78
CA ILE A 146 -8.16 17.84 14.19
C ILE A 146 -9.11 16.77 13.66
N ASP A 147 -10.42 16.95 13.85
CA ASP A 147 -11.45 16.02 13.35
C ASP A 147 -11.40 15.90 11.82
N ALA A 148 -11.19 17.02 11.11
CA ALA A 148 -11.04 17.03 9.67
C ALA A 148 -9.78 16.26 9.21
N LEU A 149 -8.66 16.34 9.95
CA LEU A 149 -7.48 15.54 9.68
C LEU A 149 -7.75 14.05 9.93
N ALA A 150 -8.40 13.71 11.05
CA ALA A 150 -8.76 12.34 11.38
C ALA A 150 -9.63 11.68 10.29
N ALA A 151 -10.61 12.42 9.76
CA ALA A 151 -11.46 11.94 8.67
C ALA A 151 -10.66 11.67 7.38
N ARG A 152 -9.72 12.55 7.01
CA ARG A 152 -8.86 12.35 5.82
C ARG A 152 -7.93 11.14 5.97
N VAL A 153 -7.35 10.95 7.15
CA VAL A 153 -6.48 9.79 7.44
C VAL A 153 -7.29 8.49 7.34
N ALA A 154 -8.48 8.44 7.95
CA ALA A 154 -9.35 7.27 7.89
C ALA A 154 -9.79 6.91 6.46
N GLU A 155 -10.11 7.91 5.62
CA GLU A 155 -10.47 7.69 4.22
C GLU A 155 -9.31 7.04 3.43
N ARG A 156 -8.08 7.54 3.61
CA ARG A 156 -6.89 6.98 2.95
C ARG A 156 -6.57 5.57 3.44
N GLU A 157 -6.73 5.29 4.73
CA GLU A 157 -6.56 3.95 5.27
C GLU A 157 -7.58 2.96 4.67
N GLU A 158 -8.84 3.39 4.52
CA GLU A 158 -9.86 2.57 3.86
C GLU A 158 -9.52 2.34 2.37
N GLU A 159 -9.04 3.36 1.66
CA GLU A 159 -8.59 3.21 0.28
C GLU A 159 -7.40 2.26 0.16
N LEU A 160 -6.39 2.39 1.02
CA LEU A 160 -5.24 1.50 1.07
C LEU A 160 -5.67 0.04 1.32
N GLU A 161 -6.61 -0.18 2.24
CA GLU A 161 -7.12 -1.53 2.51
C GLU A 161 -7.89 -2.09 1.31
N ARG A 162 -8.73 -1.27 0.65
CA ARG A 162 -9.41 -1.66 -0.60
C ARG A 162 -8.41 -2.04 -1.70
N LEU A 163 -7.29 -1.32 -1.80
CA LEU A 163 -6.21 -1.62 -2.76
C LEU A 163 -5.45 -2.89 -2.37
N ARG A 164 -5.14 -3.11 -1.08
CA ARG A 164 -4.52 -4.34 -0.59
C ARG A 164 -5.38 -5.55 -0.89
N VAL A 165 -6.67 -5.52 -0.58
CA VAL A 165 -7.60 -6.61 -0.90
C VAL A 165 -7.65 -6.88 -2.42
N ARG A 166 -7.58 -5.82 -3.25
CA ARG A 166 -7.51 -5.98 -4.71
C ARG A 166 -6.19 -6.61 -5.16
N ALA A 167 -5.07 -6.21 -4.56
CA ALA A 167 -3.74 -6.73 -4.86
C ALA A 167 -3.57 -8.19 -4.38
N GLU A 168 -4.08 -8.54 -3.19
CA GLU A 168 -4.12 -9.91 -2.70
C GLU A 168 -4.92 -10.83 -3.62
N GLY A 169 -6.03 -10.33 -4.17
CA GLY A 169 -6.80 -11.03 -5.21
C GLY A 169 -6.01 -11.27 -6.51
N GLN A 170 -4.89 -10.57 -6.72
CA GLN A 170 -3.99 -10.72 -7.85
C GLN A 170 -2.71 -11.52 -7.52
N ASN A 171 -2.56 -12.05 -6.29
CA ASN A 171 -1.39 -12.83 -5.92
C ASN A 171 -1.37 -14.20 -6.65
N TRP A 172 -0.86 -14.17 -7.87
CA TRP A 172 -0.76 -15.30 -8.79
C TRP A 172 0.06 -16.45 -8.21
N GLU A 173 0.96 -16.21 -7.26
CA GLU A 173 1.78 -17.26 -6.65
C GLU A 173 0.92 -18.33 -5.97
N THR A 174 -0.23 -17.92 -5.39
CA THR A 174 -1.19 -18.84 -4.76
C THR A 174 -1.86 -19.79 -5.76
N VAL A 175 -1.99 -19.37 -7.02
CA VAL A 175 -2.63 -20.13 -8.10
C VAL A 175 -1.61 -20.90 -8.94
N ALA A 176 -0.43 -20.31 -9.18
CA ALA A 176 0.57 -20.82 -10.08
C ALA A 176 1.11 -22.19 -9.63
N ARG A 177 1.39 -22.36 -8.34
CA ARG A 177 1.93 -23.64 -7.81
C ARG A 177 0.90 -24.79 -7.91
N PRO A 178 -0.34 -24.68 -7.41
CA PRO A 178 -1.35 -25.74 -7.57
C PRO A 178 -1.68 -26.06 -9.03
N LEU A 179 -1.79 -25.03 -9.88
CA LEU A 179 -2.00 -25.20 -11.31
C LEU A 179 -0.80 -25.92 -11.95
N GLY A 180 0.42 -25.49 -11.62
CA GLY A 180 1.65 -26.14 -12.07
C GLY A 180 1.74 -27.61 -11.67
N ASN A 181 1.35 -27.96 -10.45
CA ASN A 181 1.27 -29.36 -10.01
C ASN A 181 0.27 -30.18 -10.83
N THR A 182 -0.89 -29.60 -11.14
CA THR A 182 -1.91 -30.23 -11.99
C THR A 182 -1.35 -30.53 -13.39
N PHE A 183 -0.65 -29.56 -13.99
CA PHE A 183 0.00 -29.72 -15.29
C PHE A 183 1.13 -30.77 -15.27
N VAL A 184 1.97 -30.80 -14.23
CA VAL A 184 3.02 -31.83 -14.10
C VAL A 184 2.42 -33.23 -13.97
N VAL A 185 1.45 -33.40 -13.07
CA VAL A 185 0.79 -34.70 -12.86
C VAL A 185 0.05 -35.15 -14.12
N GLY A 186 -0.70 -34.25 -14.76
CA GLY A 186 -1.39 -34.53 -16.02
C GLY A 186 -0.42 -34.86 -17.17
N GLY A 187 0.74 -34.20 -17.22
CA GLY A 187 1.81 -34.50 -18.17
C GLY A 187 2.37 -35.92 -18.00
N ILE A 188 2.69 -36.31 -16.77
CA ILE A 188 3.20 -37.65 -16.44
C ILE A 188 2.15 -38.72 -16.76
N LEU A 189 0.91 -38.55 -16.30
CA LEU A 189 -0.17 -39.51 -16.50
C LEU A 189 -0.51 -39.66 -17.99
N GLY A 190 -0.58 -38.56 -18.74
CA GLY A 190 -0.85 -38.63 -20.18
C GLY A 190 0.31 -39.23 -20.97
N GLY A 191 1.55 -38.98 -20.58
CA GLY A 191 2.73 -39.65 -21.15
C GLY A 191 2.67 -41.16 -20.95
N ALA A 192 2.40 -41.62 -19.73
CA ALA A 192 2.22 -43.04 -19.43
C ALA A 192 1.07 -43.65 -20.24
N ASN A 193 -0.06 -42.94 -20.36
CA ASN A 193 -1.21 -43.40 -21.14
C ASN A 193 -0.90 -43.47 -22.65
N ALA A 194 -0.03 -42.61 -23.17
CA ALA A 194 0.42 -42.67 -24.56
C ALA A 194 1.29 -43.91 -24.84
N LEU A 195 2.13 -44.33 -23.89
CA LEU A 195 2.89 -45.58 -23.98
C LEU A 195 1.96 -46.81 -23.93
N LEU A 196 0.98 -46.80 -23.02
CA LEU A 196 -0.06 -47.83 -22.95
C LEU A 196 -0.85 -47.89 -24.27
N SER A 197 -1.25 -46.74 -24.80
CA SER A 197 -1.92 -46.61 -26.09
C SER A 197 -1.09 -47.19 -27.23
N GLN A 198 0.21 -46.91 -27.26
CA GLN A 198 1.12 -47.48 -28.26
C GLN A 198 1.20 -49.01 -28.14
N HIS A 199 1.20 -49.56 -26.93
CA HIS A 199 1.18 -51.00 -26.70
C HIS A 199 -0.13 -51.63 -27.19
N LEU A 200 -1.28 -51.05 -26.82
CA LEU A 200 -2.61 -51.52 -27.25
C LEU A 200 -2.80 -51.45 -28.78
N LEU A 201 -2.34 -50.38 -29.43
CA LEU A 201 -2.44 -50.24 -30.88
C LEU A 201 -1.56 -51.25 -31.65
N ARG A 202 -0.54 -51.83 -31.01
CA ARG A 202 0.31 -52.86 -31.63
C ARG A 202 -0.32 -54.25 -31.63
N SER A 203 -1.22 -54.57 -30.70
CA SER A 203 -1.83 -55.91 -30.63
C SER A 203 -2.82 -56.16 -31.77
N LYS A 204 -3.40 -55.10 -32.36
CA LYS A 204 -4.43 -55.14 -33.42
C LYS A 204 -5.70 -55.91 -33.04
N GLU A 205 -5.87 -56.25 -31.77
CA GLU A 205 -7.05 -56.96 -31.29
C GLU A 205 -8.25 -55.99 -31.21
N PRO A 206 -9.46 -56.39 -31.63
CA PRO A 206 -10.64 -55.53 -31.56
C PRO A 206 -10.94 -55.02 -30.14
N GLU A 207 -10.66 -55.83 -29.12
CA GLU A 207 -10.86 -55.48 -27.71
C GLU A 207 -9.92 -54.36 -27.25
N ALA A 208 -8.72 -54.27 -27.84
CA ALA A 208 -7.74 -53.22 -27.53
C ALA A 208 -8.30 -51.81 -27.78
N PHE A 209 -9.28 -51.67 -28.69
CA PHE A 209 -9.94 -50.40 -28.95
C PHE A 209 -10.85 -49.93 -27.81
N ILE A 210 -11.54 -50.86 -27.15
CA ILE A 210 -12.38 -50.54 -25.98
C ILE A 210 -11.48 -50.11 -24.81
N TYR A 211 -10.38 -50.85 -24.58
CA TYR A 211 -9.41 -50.51 -23.55
C TYR A 211 -8.72 -49.17 -23.83
N PHE A 212 -8.40 -48.88 -25.09
CA PHE A 212 -7.86 -47.59 -25.51
C PHE A 212 -8.80 -46.44 -25.15
N GLY A 213 -10.06 -46.48 -25.61
CA GLY A 213 -11.03 -45.43 -25.32
C GLY A 213 -11.30 -45.26 -23.81
N GLY A 214 -11.45 -46.39 -23.10
CA GLY A 214 -11.63 -46.40 -21.65
C GLY A 214 -10.46 -45.76 -20.89
N SER A 215 -9.22 -46.01 -21.31
CA SER A 215 -8.03 -45.43 -20.68
C SER A 215 -7.96 -43.91 -20.79
N TRP A 216 -8.29 -43.33 -21.95
CA TRP A 216 -8.31 -41.88 -22.17
C TRP A 216 -9.46 -41.18 -21.43
N LEU A 217 -10.63 -41.83 -21.35
CA LEU A 217 -11.73 -41.34 -20.53
C LEU A 217 -11.34 -41.33 -19.03
N MET A 218 -10.78 -42.43 -18.54
CA MET A 218 -10.29 -42.53 -17.16
C MET A 218 -9.22 -41.48 -16.85
N LEU A 219 -8.26 -41.29 -17.76
CA LEU A 219 -7.23 -40.26 -17.64
C LEU A 219 -7.84 -38.86 -17.53
N THR A 220 -8.83 -38.54 -18.38
CA THR A 220 -9.51 -37.24 -18.37
C THR A 220 -10.20 -36.99 -17.03
N ILE A 221 -10.91 -37.99 -16.51
CA ILE A 221 -11.57 -37.93 -15.20
C ILE A 221 -10.53 -37.74 -14.09
N LEU A 222 -9.43 -38.51 -14.12
CA LEU A 222 -8.38 -38.45 -13.10
C LEU A 222 -7.69 -37.08 -13.08
N ILE A 223 -7.32 -36.53 -14.24
CA ILE A 223 -6.76 -35.17 -14.35
C ILE A 223 -7.77 -34.14 -13.83
N GLY A 224 -9.05 -34.27 -14.17
CA GLY A 224 -10.12 -33.40 -13.66
C GLY A 224 -10.24 -33.44 -12.14
N LEU A 225 -10.17 -34.63 -11.53
CA LEU A 225 -10.19 -34.80 -10.06
C LEU A 225 -8.94 -34.21 -9.41
N VAL A 226 -7.75 -34.42 -9.99
CA VAL A 226 -6.49 -33.84 -9.51
C VAL A 226 -6.55 -32.31 -9.59
N ALA A 227 -7.05 -31.77 -10.70
CA ALA A 227 -7.28 -30.34 -10.85
C ALA A 227 -8.22 -29.85 -9.76
N ILE A 228 -9.41 -30.44 -9.59
CA ILE A 228 -10.36 -30.06 -8.53
C ILE A 228 -9.70 -30.12 -7.14
N HIS A 229 -8.91 -31.16 -6.84
CA HIS A 229 -8.25 -31.32 -5.55
C HIS A 229 -7.25 -30.19 -5.27
N PHE A 230 -6.33 -29.90 -6.20
CA PHE A 230 -5.33 -28.85 -6.02
C PHE A 230 -5.92 -27.44 -6.09
N LEU A 231 -6.92 -27.25 -6.96
CA LEU A 231 -7.50 -25.94 -7.25
C LEU A 231 -8.55 -25.51 -6.23
N ARG A 232 -9.22 -26.45 -5.54
CA ARG A 232 -10.21 -26.13 -4.48
C ARG A 232 -9.65 -25.33 -3.31
N ARG A 233 -8.35 -25.40 -3.04
CA ARG A 233 -7.73 -24.77 -1.87
C ARG A 233 -7.12 -23.40 -2.13
N GLY A 234 -6.97 -22.98 -3.39
CA GLY A 234 -6.14 -21.80 -3.71
C GLY A 234 -6.63 -20.90 -4.85
N LEU A 235 -7.74 -21.21 -5.52
CA LEU A 235 -8.17 -20.37 -6.65
C LEU A 235 -9.12 -19.24 -6.24
N PRO A 236 -8.82 -17.98 -6.61
CA PRO A 236 -9.79 -16.90 -6.53
C PRO A 236 -10.99 -17.23 -7.44
N LYS A 237 -12.19 -16.92 -6.93
CA LYS A 237 -13.50 -17.29 -7.52
C LYS A 237 -13.70 -16.91 -9.01
N ARG A 238 -12.85 -16.04 -9.58
CA ARG A 238 -13.04 -15.45 -10.92
C ARG A 238 -12.20 -16.08 -12.04
N VAL A 239 -10.99 -16.59 -11.74
CA VAL A 239 -10.08 -17.12 -12.79
C VAL A 239 -10.36 -18.60 -13.08
N ALA A 240 -10.80 -19.36 -12.07
CA ALA A 240 -11.04 -20.80 -12.20
C ALA A 240 -12.07 -21.18 -13.28
N PRO A 241 -13.25 -20.53 -13.39
CA PRO A 241 -14.32 -21.04 -14.26
C PRO A 241 -13.98 -20.96 -15.75
N ARG A 242 -13.27 -19.91 -16.19
CA ARG A 242 -12.93 -19.71 -17.61
C ARG A 242 -11.83 -20.65 -18.09
N VAL A 243 -10.77 -20.79 -17.30
CA VAL A 243 -9.67 -21.72 -17.59
C VAL A 243 -10.17 -23.16 -17.52
N LEU A 244 -10.90 -23.53 -16.47
CA LEU A 244 -11.50 -24.87 -16.34
C LEU A 244 -12.49 -25.14 -17.47
N GLY A 245 -13.35 -24.17 -17.82
CA GLY A 245 -14.32 -24.31 -18.91
C GLY A 245 -13.65 -24.52 -20.27
N THR A 246 -12.55 -23.80 -20.55
CA THR A 246 -11.77 -23.98 -21.78
C THR A 246 -11.18 -25.39 -21.87
N TRP A 247 -10.53 -25.87 -20.81
CA TRP A 247 -9.95 -27.20 -20.79
C TRP A 247 -10.99 -28.32 -20.78
N ALA A 248 -12.13 -28.12 -20.11
CA ALA A 248 -13.27 -29.04 -20.18
C ALA A 248 -13.81 -29.13 -21.61
N ALA A 249 -13.98 -28.00 -22.31
CA ALA A 249 -14.41 -27.98 -23.70
C ALA A 249 -13.41 -28.68 -24.64
N VAL A 250 -12.11 -28.45 -24.45
CA VAL A 250 -11.05 -29.14 -25.21
C VAL A 250 -11.09 -30.65 -24.95
N ALA A 251 -11.21 -31.08 -23.69
CA ALA A 251 -11.28 -32.49 -23.34
C ALA A 251 -12.54 -33.16 -23.91
N SER A 252 -13.71 -32.54 -23.74
CA SER A 252 -14.98 -33.04 -24.30
C SER A 252 -14.95 -33.12 -25.82
N GLY A 253 -14.38 -32.12 -26.51
CA GLY A 253 -14.26 -32.15 -27.96
C GLY A 253 -13.35 -33.27 -28.47
N ASN A 254 -12.25 -33.54 -27.75
CA ASN A 254 -11.36 -34.66 -28.06
C ASN A 254 -12.03 -36.03 -27.85
N LEU A 255 -12.78 -36.19 -26.75
CA LEU A 255 -13.55 -37.43 -26.50
C LEU A 255 -14.64 -37.63 -27.56
N LEU A 256 -15.36 -36.57 -27.93
CA LEU A 256 -16.38 -36.62 -28.97
C LEU A 256 -15.78 -37.00 -30.33
N LEU A 257 -14.62 -36.43 -30.68
CA LEU A 257 -13.91 -36.77 -31.91
C LEU A 257 -13.54 -38.26 -31.94
N GLY A 258 -13.05 -38.80 -30.81
CA GLY A 258 -12.76 -40.23 -30.68
C GLY A 258 -14.01 -41.11 -30.86
N VAL A 259 -15.15 -40.72 -30.30
CA VAL A 259 -16.44 -41.42 -30.50
C VAL A 259 -16.86 -41.40 -31.97
N VAL A 260 -16.72 -40.24 -32.64
CA VAL A 260 -17.05 -40.09 -34.06
C VAL A 260 -16.16 -40.99 -34.93
N ASP A 261 -14.86 -41.07 -34.65
CA ASP A 261 -13.95 -41.94 -35.40
C ASP A 261 -14.30 -43.43 -35.25
N VAL A 262 -14.61 -43.87 -34.02
CA VAL A 262 -15.07 -45.24 -33.75
C VAL A 262 -16.37 -45.52 -34.50
N ALA A 263 -17.34 -44.61 -34.45
CA ALA A 263 -18.62 -44.75 -35.16
C ALA A 263 -18.45 -44.76 -36.70
N ALA A 264 -17.43 -44.06 -37.22
CA ALA A 264 -17.09 -44.03 -38.63
C ALA A 264 -16.23 -45.23 -39.09
N GLY A 265 -15.93 -46.18 -38.19
CA GLY A 265 -15.08 -47.34 -38.51
C GLY A 265 -13.62 -46.97 -38.82
N ARG A 266 -13.17 -45.79 -38.38
CA ARG A 266 -11.78 -45.37 -38.54
C ARG A 266 -10.91 -46.00 -37.48
N GLU A 267 -9.64 -46.22 -37.81
CA GLU A 267 -8.66 -46.61 -36.80
C GLU A 267 -8.58 -45.52 -35.72
N PRO A 268 -8.61 -45.89 -34.43
CA PRO A 268 -8.44 -44.91 -33.38
C PRO A 268 -7.09 -44.20 -33.53
N PHE A 269 -7.09 -42.93 -33.13
CA PHE A 269 -5.95 -42.03 -33.29
C PHE A 269 -5.66 -41.56 -34.72
N SER A 270 -6.42 -42.00 -35.74
CA SER A 270 -6.26 -41.52 -37.12
C SER A 270 -6.49 -40.02 -37.29
N THR A 271 -7.21 -39.37 -36.36
CA THR A 271 -7.41 -37.92 -36.32
C THR A 271 -6.60 -37.20 -35.24
N SER A 272 -5.51 -37.81 -34.76
CA SER A 272 -4.68 -37.25 -33.68
C SER A 272 -4.14 -35.83 -33.96
N TYR A 273 -3.96 -35.45 -35.23
CA TYR A 273 -3.62 -34.09 -35.65
C TYR A 273 -4.72 -33.08 -35.26
N ALA A 274 -6.00 -33.43 -35.36
CA ALA A 274 -7.11 -32.56 -34.98
C ALA A 274 -7.16 -32.40 -33.46
N SER A 275 -6.91 -33.48 -32.72
CA SER A 275 -6.74 -33.42 -31.26
C SER A 275 -5.58 -32.52 -30.84
N ALA A 276 -4.43 -32.62 -31.50
CA ALA A 276 -3.27 -31.77 -31.29
C ALA A 276 -3.60 -30.29 -31.54
N LEU A 277 -4.32 -29.97 -32.62
CA LEU A 277 -4.78 -28.60 -32.90
C LEU A 277 -5.73 -28.08 -31.81
N MET A 278 -6.69 -28.90 -31.37
CA MET A 278 -7.61 -28.52 -30.29
C MET A 278 -6.88 -28.19 -28.98
N ILE A 279 -5.86 -28.99 -28.63
CA ILE A 279 -5.02 -28.72 -27.45
C ILE A 279 -4.20 -27.44 -27.65
N GLY A 280 -3.65 -27.22 -28.84
CA GLY A 280 -2.94 -25.98 -29.19
C GLY A 280 -3.84 -24.75 -29.06
N ILE A 281 -5.08 -24.82 -29.55
CA ILE A 281 -6.10 -23.76 -29.37
C ILE A 281 -6.42 -23.54 -27.89
N GLY A 282 -6.51 -24.62 -27.10
CA GLY A 282 -6.65 -24.55 -25.65
C GLY A 282 -5.55 -23.74 -24.98
N PHE A 283 -4.29 -24.02 -25.32
CA PHE A 283 -3.13 -23.25 -24.84
C PHE A 283 -3.14 -21.80 -25.32
N ALA A 284 -3.50 -21.53 -26.59
CA ALA A 284 -3.55 -20.17 -27.11
C ALA A 284 -4.65 -19.33 -26.42
N SER A 285 -5.83 -19.93 -26.19
CA SER A 285 -6.92 -19.33 -25.42
C SER A 285 -6.49 -19.03 -23.98
N MET A 286 -5.81 -19.99 -23.34
CA MET A 286 -5.25 -19.79 -22.00
C MET A 286 -4.18 -18.67 -22.00
N ALA A 287 -3.37 -18.57 -23.05
CA ALA A 287 -2.34 -17.53 -23.17
C ALA A 287 -2.95 -16.12 -23.23
N MET A 288 -4.03 -15.93 -24.00
CA MET A 288 -4.75 -14.65 -24.09
C MET A 288 -5.40 -14.23 -22.77
N GLN A 289 -5.78 -15.20 -21.93
CA GLN A 289 -6.44 -14.95 -20.64
C GLN A 289 -5.46 -14.79 -19.48
N THR A 290 -4.25 -15.34 -19.60
CA THR A 290 -3.31 -15.44 -18.47
C THR A 290 -1.94 -14.86 -18.81
N ARG A 291 -1.14 -15.56 -19.62
CA ARG A 291 0.26 -15.20 -19.90
C ARG A 291 0.67 -15.52 -21.34
N PHE A 292 1.35 -14.58 -21.98
CA PHE A 292 1.76 -14.68 -23.39
C PHE A 292 2.72 -15.84 -23.69
N TRP A 293 3.59 -16.27 -22.75
CA TRP A 293 4.51 -17.38 -22.99
C TRP A 293 3.82 -18.73 -23.24
N LEU A 294 2.56 -18.88 -22.82
CA LEU A 294 1.77 -20.08 -23.12
C LEU A 294 1.48 -20.23 -24.63
N LEU A 295 1.77 -19.21 -25.43
CA LEU A 295 1.82 -19.33 -26.89
C LEU A 295 2.93 -20.28 -27.36
N GLY A 296 4.03 -20.44 -26.61
CA GLY A 296 5.08 -21.40 -26.93
C GLY A 296 4.55 -22.84 -27.05
N PRO A 297 3.92 -23.40 -26.00
CA PRO A 297 3.20 -24.67 -26.07
C PRO A 297 2.14 -24.73 -27.17
N ALA A 298 1.39 -23.66 -27.39
CA ALA A 298 0.37 -23.61 -28.46
C ALA A 298 0.98 -23.80 -29.85
N VAL A 299 2.08 -23.09 -30.14
CA VAL A 299 2.84 -23.22 -31.40
C VAL A 299 3.45 -24.61 -31.51
N LEU A 300 3.96 -25.18 -30.41
CA LEU A 300 4.53 -26.53 -30.41
C LEU A 300 3.46 -27.59 -30.76
N TRP A 301 2.24 -27.45 -30.25
CA TRP A 301 1.11 -28.32 -30.61
C TRP A 301 0.64 -28.13 -32.06
N ALA A 302 0.63 -26.88 -32.56
CA ALA A 302 0.30 -26.61 -33.96
C ALA A 302 1.33 -27.23 -34.92
N GLY A 303 2.63 -27.09 -34.64
CA GLY A 303 3.69 -27.76 -35.40
C GLY A 303 3.63 -29.29 -35.25
N GLY A 304 3.31 -29.78 -34.05
CA GLY A 304 3.10 -31.19 -33.76
C GLY A 304 1.96 -31.81 -34.56
N ALA A 305 0.88 -31.09 -34.78
CA ALA A 305 -0.24 -31.55 -35.62
C ALA A 305 0.19 -31.81 -37.08
N ILE A 306 1.16 -31.05 -37.60
CA ILE A 306 1.74 -31.29 -38.94
C ILE A 306 2.55 -32.58 -38.94
N ALA A 307 3.33 -32.84 -37.87
CA ALA A 307 4.10 -34.08 -37.72
C ALA A 307 3.21 -35.33 -37.51
N LEU A 308 2.00 -35.14 -36.96
CA LEU A 308 0.94 -36.15 -36.84
C LEU A 308 0.13 -36.34 -38.14
N SER A 309 0.72 -36.00 -39.28
CA SER A 309 0.15 -36.18 -40.62
C SER A 309 -0.51 -37.57 -40.79
N PRO A 310 -1.62 -37.67 -41.54
CA PRO A 310 -2.30 -38.94 -41.86
C PRO A 310 -1.39 -40.01 -42.49
N THR A 311 -0.23 -39.61 -43.03
CA THR A 311 0.75 -40.52 -43.63
C THR A 311 1.54 -41.35 -42.61
N SER A 312 1.51 -40.97 -41.33
CA SER A 312 2.24 -41.66 -40.26
C SER A 312 1.44 -42.84 -39.70
N SER A 313 2.11 -43.93 -39.31
CA SER A 313 1.43 -45.07 -38.69
C SER A 313 0.82 -44.70 -37.31
N PRO A 314 -0.34 -45.27 -36.90
CA PRO A 314 -0.96 -44.94 -35.62
C PRO A 314 -0.04 -45.10 -34.39
N PRO A 315 0.81 -46.15 -34.29
CA PRO A 315 1.75 -46.26 -33.18
C PRO A 315 2.82 -45.15 -33.15
N GLN A 316 3.21 -44.63 -34.32
CA GLN A 316 4.14 -43.50 -34.42
C GLN A 316 3.43 -42.19 -34.04
N GLN A 317 2.18 -42.01 -34.48
CA GLN A 317 1.36 -40.87 -34.08
C GLN A 317 1.18 -40.82 -32.55
N ALA A 318 0.86 -41.96 -31.92
CA ALA A 318 0.74 -42.07 -30.46
C ALA A 318 2.04 -41.68 -29.73
N MET A 319 3.19 -42.08 -30.26
CA MET A 319 4.50 -41.74 -29.69
C MET A 319 4.80 -40.24 -29.80
N VAL A 320 4.57 -39.63 -30.97
CA VAL A 320 4.78 -38.19 -31.20
C VAL A 320 3.82 -37.37 -30.32
N PHE A 321 2.55 -37.76 -30.26
CA PHE A 321 1.56 -37.11 -29.41
C PHE A 321 1.92 -37.19 -27.93
N GLY A 322 2.35 -38.38 -27.46
CA GLY A 322 2.81 -38.57 -26.08
C GLY A 322 4.02 -37.70 -25.73
N GLY A 323 4.99 -37.60 -26.64
CA GLY A 323 6.15 -36.72 -26.48
C GLY A 323 5.76 -35.24 -26.38
N LEU A 324 4.90 -34.76 -27.29
CA LEU A 324 4.36 -33.39 -27.25
C LEU A 324 3.59 -33.12 -25.95
N TRP A 325 2.78 -34.07 -25.51
CA TRP A 325 2.01 -33.98 -24.28
C TRP A 325 2.91 -33.80 -23.06
N VAL A 326 3.90 -34.68 -22.88
CA VAL A 326 4.82 -34.59 -21.74
C VAL A 326 5.61 -33.29 -21.79
N ALA A 327 6.20 -32.95 -22.94
CA ALA A 327 7.02 -31.76 -23.09
C ALA A 327 6.23 -30.48 -22.74
N THR A 328 5.01 -30.36 -23.27
CA THR A 328 4.18 -29.17 -23.04
C THR A 328 3.60 -29.12 -21.63
N MET A 329 2.98 -30.20 -21.15
CA MET A 329 2.30 -30.21 -19.85
C MET A 329 3.31 -30.12 -18.69
N VAL A 330 4.40 -30.89 -18.72
CA VAL A 330 5.44 -30.82 -17.68
C VAL A 330 6.21 -29.51 -17.77
N GLY A 331 6.55 -29.05 -18.98
CA GLY A 331 7.22 -27.77 -19.18
C GLY A 331 6.42 -26.59 -18.65
N VAL A 332 5.12 -26.52 -18.97
CA VAL A 332 4.20 -25.51 -18.43
C VAL A 332 4.08 -25.64 -16.91
N GLY A 333 3.96 -26.87 -16.41
CA GLY A 333 3.86 -27.13 -14.98
C GLY A 333 5.09 -26.67 -14.19
N ILE A 334 6.29 -26.92 -14.71
CA ILE A 334 7.56 -26.47 -14.12
C ILE A 334 7.65 -24.94 -14.20
N ALA A 335 7.35 -24.34 -15.34
CA ALA A 335 7.37 -22.88 -15.50
C ALA A 335 6.41 -22.18 -14.52
N LEU A 336 5.19 -22.71 -14.35
CA LEU A 336 4.24 -22.21 -13.36
C LEU A 336 4.76 -22.36 -11.92
N ARG A 337 5.42 -23.48 -11.58
CA ARG A 337 6.02 -23.70 -10.25
C ARG A 337 7.23 -22.81 -9.98
N ALA A 338 8.02 -22.53 -11.01
CA ALA A 338 9.17 -21.64 -10.96
C ALA A 338 8.77 -20.15 -10.85
N GLY A 339 7.47 -19.85 -10.83
CA GLY A 339 6.98 -18.49 -10.77
C GLY A 339 7.30 -17.72 -12.04
N ALA A 340 7.25 -18.37 -13.22
CA ALA A 340 7.42 -17.70 -14.51
C ALA A 340 6.32 -16.63 -14.70
N THR A 341 6.60 -15.45 -14.16
CA THR A 341 5.85 -14.22 -14.35
C THR A 341 6.48 -13.51 -15.55
N LEU A 342 5.71 -13.42 -16.63
CA LEU A 342 5.98 -12.48 -17.72
C LEU A 342 5.04 -11.28 -17.57
N GLU A 343 5.02 -10.67 -16.39
CA GLU A 343 5.08 -9.22 -16.52
C GLU A 343 6.51 -8.93 -16.95
N PRO A 344 6.75 -8.19 -18.04
CA PRO A 344 8.03 -7.49 -18.10
C PRO A 344 8.10 -6.81 -16.74
N LYS A 345 9.07 -7.20 -15.90
CA LYS A 345 9.37 -6.52 -14.64
C LYS A 345 9.27 -5.07 -15.01
N ALA A 346 8.18 -4.39 -14.59
CA ALA A 346 7.88 -3.06 -15.08
C ALA A 346 9.19 -2.33 -14.87
N ASP A 347 9.84 -1.98 -15.99
CA ASP A 347 11.23 -1.56 -15.96
C ASP A 347 11.20 -0.44 -14.93
N GLY A 348 12.00 -0.53 -13.87
CA GLY A 348 11.90 0.35 -12.69
C GLY A 348 12.24 1.82 -13.00
N ARG A 349 12.04 2.23 -14.26
CA ARG A 349 12.02 3.56 -14.78
C ARG A 349 10.63 4.13 -14.52
N ASP A 350 10.63 5.07 -13.59
CA ASP A 350 9.69 6.18 -13.54
C ASP A 350 8.35 5.90 -12.83
N GLU A 351 8.39 5.28 -11.65
CA GLU A 351 7.66 5.94 -10.57
C GLU A 351 8.52 7.11 -10.12
N PRO A 352 8.20 8.38 -10.49
CA PRO A 352 8.83 9.51 -9.84
C PRO A 352 8.59 9.33 -8.34
N ARG A 353 9.66 9.27 -7.56
CA ARG A 353 9.57 9.30 -6.10
C ARG A 353 8.72 10.52 -5.72
N ALA A 354 7.47 10.29 -5.35
CA ALA A 354 6.65 11.27 -4.65
C ALA A 354 7.41 11.63 -3.37
N GLY A 355 8.14 12.75 -3.41
CA GLY A 355 9.11 13.13 -2.39
C GLY A 355 10.32 13.92 -2.88
N GLN A 356 10.56 14.04 -4.19
CA GLN A 356 11.44 15.11 -4.71
C GLN A 356 10.62 16.38 -4.98
N THR A 357 10.08 16.97 -3.91
CA THR A 357 9.89 18.42 -3.87
C THR A 357 11.29 19.04 -3.78
N SER A 358 11.75 19.61 -4.89
CA SER A 358 12.91 20.51 -4.83
C SER A 358 12.51 21.73 -3.99
N PRO A 359 13.38 22.21 -3.06
CA PRO A 359 13.23 23.55 -2.49
C PRO A 359 13.58 24.60 -3.57
N PRO A 360 13.16 25.87 -3.38
CA PRO A 360 12.99 26.87 -4.44
C PRO A 360 14.25 27.24 -5.24
#